data_AF-A0A0V0IP82-F1
#
_entry.id   AF-A0A0V0IP82-F1
#
_cell.length_a   1.000
_cell.length_b   1.000
_cell.length_c   1.000
_cell.angle_alpha   90.00
_cell.angle_beta   90.00
_cell.angle_gamma   90.00
#
_symmetry.space_group_name_H-M   'P 1'
#
loop_
_entity.id
_entity.type
_entity.pdbx_description
1 polymer ?
#
loop_
_entity_poly.entity_id
_entity_poly.type
_entity_poly.pdbx_seq_one_letter_code
_entity_poly.pdbx_strand_id
1 'polypeptide(L)'
;MNGIYKAKLLAAKLFLAIVDGTLHHEERVLVKILEVFDVSLSNIEKAMYEADEKGHTCQTAKVLVEQYISRLVDSQSYMTAVSLLEHFSIRESGESFLLKMLESKEYRAAEKWATFMGRPILCTLVREYVNRKLQKHAFDVIRQNNLREEFPEIYRQYKESKLKKLAEKGCWDVAEARIYDDRQLLEYLVYLAMEAGYMEKVEELCERYSLEGFINVKELEESIPTHRYLQLDELSIKEVVWVDEMNSLLDATCDIEECKVVGVDCEWKPNYEKGSPPNKVSIMQIASDNKVYILDLIKLYGDSPNVLDDCLTRILHSPRVLKLGYNFQCDVKQLALSYGQLQCFKHYDMLLDIQNVFKEPRGGLSGLAKKILGTGLNKTRRNSNWEQRPLTQFQLEYAALDAAVLVHIFRHVRGYTQPTGDQDGHSKIEWKSHIASHIDNSNSKISKKKLKGGMPRPKLIKLHKASRLRSLLNKL
;
A
#
# COMPACT_ATOMS: atom_id res chain seq x y z
N MET A 1 -22.39 40.55 31.99
CA MET A 1 -22.51 41.11 30.63
C MET A 1 -21.36 42.04 30.22
N ASN A 2 -20.79 42.89 31.11
CA ASN A 2 -19.79 43.90 30.72
C ASN A 2 -18.38 43.33 30.36
N GLY A 3 -17.98 42.18 30.93
CA GLY A 3 -16.64 41.60 30.70
C GLY A 3 -16.43 41.01 29.31
N ILE A 4 -17.42 40.28 28.78
CA ILE A 4 -17.35 39.67 27.44
C ILE A 4 -17.27 40.77 26.37
N TYR A 5 -18.11 41.80 26.50
CA TYR A 5 -18.10 42.94 25.58
C TYR A 5 -16.74 43.66 25.56
N LYS A 6 -16.15 43.92 26.74
CA LYS A 6 -14.81 44.50 26.85
C LYS A 6 -13.73 43.62 26.22
N ALA A 7 -13.81 42.31 26.39
CA ALA A 7 -12.87 41.38 25.76
C ALA A 7 -12.95 41.42 24.23
N LYS A 8 -14.16 41.43 23.65
CA LYS A 8 -14.37 41.59 22.19
C LYS A 8 -13.78 42.90 21.66
N LEU A 9 -13.96 43.98 22.39
CA LEU A 9 -13.45 45.31 22.02
C LEU A 9 -11.91 45.38 22.10
N LEU A 10 -11.30 44.80 23.14
CA LEU A 10 -9.84 44.70 23.25
C LEU A 10 -9.25 43.83 22.13
N ALA A 11 -9.90 42.71 21.79
CA ALA A 11 -9.51 41.87 20.66
C ALA A 11 -9.62 42.62 19.32
N ALA A 12 -10.66 43.44 19.13
CA ALA A 12 -10.81 44.30 17.95
C ALA A 12 -9.71 45.37 17.86
N LYS A 13 -9.34 46.00 18.99
CA LYS A 13 -8.21 46.95 19.05
C LYS A 13 -6.89 46.28 18.72
N LEU A 14 -6.67 45.07 19.22
CA LEU A 14 -5.48 44.27 18.90
C LEU A 14 -5.43 43.91 17.41
N PHE A 15 -6.56 43.54 16.82
CA PHE A 15 -6.67 43.31 15.37
C PHE A 15 -6.29 44.57 14.57
N LEU A 16 -6.84 45.73 14.91
CA LEU A 16 -6.50 47.01 14.26
C LEU A 16 -5.01 47.33 14.35
N ALA A 17 -4.41 47.14 15.54
CA ALA A 17 -2.99 47.38 15.74
C ALA A 17 -2.10 46.50 14.83
N ILE A 18 -2.51 45.26 14.58
CA ILE A 18 -1.80 44.35 13.68
C ILE A 18 -2.02 44.74 12.21
N VAL A 19 -3.26 45.07 11.82
CA VAL A 19 -3.60 45.45 10.43
C VAL A 19 -2.93 46.75 9.99
N ASP A 20 -2.77 47.70 10.91
CA ASP A 20 -2.09 48.98 10.67
C ASP A 20 -0.55 48.88 10.83
N GLY A 21 -0.04 47.69 11.14
CA GLY A 21 1.40 47.45 11.26
C GLY A 21 2.06 47.99 12.52
N THR A 22 1.30 48.57 13.46
CA THR A 22 1.81 49.02 14.77
C THR A 22 2.25 47.87 15.66
N LEU A 23 1.73 46.67 15.43
CA LEU A 23 2.10 45.46 16.16
C LEU A 23 2.37 44.30 15.19
N HIS A 24 3.54 43.68 15.30
CA HIS A 24 3.88 42.51 14.49
C HIS A 24 3.58 41.20 15.22
N HIS A 25 2.70 40.38 14.65
CA HIS A 25 2.40 39.04 15.11
C HIS A 25 2.17 38.09 13.94
N GLU A 26 2.27 36.78 14.20
CA GLU A 26 1.92 35.76 13.21
C GLU A 26 0.45 35.85 12.81
N GLU A 27 0.18 35.82 11.50
CA GLU A 27 -1.17 35.93 10.94
C GLU A 27 -2.16 34.89 11.51
N ARG A 28 -1.67 33.69 11.83
CA ARG A 28 -2.49 32.61 12.43
C ARG A 28 -2.99 32.99 13.83
N VAL A 29 -2.20 33.74 14.59
CA VAL A 29 -2.58 34.23 15.91
C VAL A 29 -3.70 35.26 15.76
N LEU A 30 -3.61 36.13 14.76
CA LEU A 30 -4.65 37.11 14.45
C LEU A 30 -5.98 36.42 14.11
N VAL A 31 -5.98 35.43 13.22
CA VAL A 31 -7.21 34.65 12.90
C VAL A 31 -7.75 34.01 14.17
N LYS A 32 -6.87 33.45 15.02
CA LYS A 32 -7.32 32.79 16.24
C LYS A 32 -7.92 33.74 17.27
N ILE A 33 -7.41 34.96 17.39
CA ILE A 33 -7.99 36.01 18.23
C ILE A 33 -9.41 36.33 17.77
N LEU A 34 -9.61 36.52 16.47
CA LEU A 34 -10.93 36.82 15.91
C LEU A 34 -11.94 35.70 16.18
N GLU A 35 -11.54 34.45 15.97
CA GLU A 35 -12.37 33.26 16.23
C GLU A 35 -12.71 33.11 17.72
N VAL A 36 -11.71 33.16 18.60
CA VAL A 36 -11.89 32.89 20.05
C VAL A 36 -12.76 33.94 20.71
N PHE A 37 -12.60 35.20 20.31
CA PHE A 37 -13.37 36.30 20.88
C PHE A 37 -14.63 36.62 20.07
N ASP A 38 -14.87 35.96 18.94
CA ASP A 38 -16.04 36.20 18.08
C ASP A 38 -16.19 37.69 17.74
N VAL A 39 -15.11 38.25 17.19
CA VAL A 39 -14.99 39.68 16.85
C VAL A 39 -15.72 39.94 15.53
N SER A 40 -16.80 40.71 15.56
CA SER A 40 -17.56 41.10 14.37
C SER A 40 -17.06 42.41 13.75
N LEU A 41 -17.48 42.72 12.51
CA LEU A 41 -17.22 44.02 11.89
C LEU A 41 -17.70 45.18 12.78
N SER A 42 -18.84 45.04 13.45
CA SER A 42 -19.36 46.06 14.37
C SER A 42 -18.44 46.32 15.58
N ASN A 43 -17.68 45.32 16.02
CA ASN A 43 -16.71 45.49 17.09
C ASN A 43 -15.48 46.26 16.59
N ILE A 44 -15.08 46.03 15.34
CA ILE A 44 -13.99 46.74 14.69
C ILE A 44 -14.38 48.21 14.46
N GLU A 45 -15.58 48.48 13.93
CA GLU A 45 -16.06 49.86 13.73
C GLU A 45 -16.04 50.64 15.04
N LYS A 46 -16.54 50.06 16.13
CA LYS A 46 -16.50 50.71 17.45
C LYS A 46 -15.08 50.94 17.95
N ALA A 47 -14.17 49.98 17.74
CA ALA A 47 -12.77 50.15 18.10
C ALA A 47 -12.08 51.25 17.29
N MET A 48 -12.45 51.42 16.02
CA MET A 48 -11.97 52.52 15.16
C MET A 48 -12.48 53.87 15.68
N TYR A 49 -13.77 53.99 16.00
CA TYR A 49 -14.35 55.22 16.55
C TYR A 49 -13.74 55.61 17.91
N GLU A 50 -13.47 54.65 18.79
CA GLU A 50 -12.81 54.93 20.08
C GLU A 50 -11.34 55.33 19.94
N ALA A 51 -10.69 55.00 18.83
CA ALA A 51 -9.29 55.36 18.57
C ALA A 51 -9.15 56.73 17.89
N ASP A 52 -10.21 57.23 17.25
CA ASP A 52 -10.22 58.50 16.53
C ASP A 52 -10.82 59.64 17.37
N GLU A 53 -10.00 60.25 18.22
CA GLU A 53 -10.40 61.42 19.03
C GLU A 53 -10.73 62.68 18.19
N LYS A 54 -10.57 62.65 16.86
CA LYS A 54 -10.78 63.81 15.97
C LYS A 54 -11.83 63.62 14.87
N GLY A 55 -12.49 62.46 14.78
CA GLY A 55 -13.67 62.26 13.91
C GLY A 55 -13.39 62.35 12.40
N HIS A 56 -12.25 61.83 11.94
CA HIS A 56 -11.82 61.87 10.54
C HIS A 56 -11.85 60.51 9.81
N THR A 57 -12.13 59.39 10.46
CA THR A 57 -12.19 58.09 9.77
C THR A 57 -13.42 57.98 8.86
N CYS A 58 -13.23 58.21 7.56
CA CYS A 58 -14.24 58.04 6.50
C CYS A 58 -14.38 56.58 6.02
N GLN A 59 -13.57 55.64 6.55
CA GLN A 59 -13.49 54.27 6.07
C GLN A 59 -14.27 53.31 6.98
N THR A 60 -15.13 52.46 6.41
CA THR A 60 -15.86 51.44 7.16
C THR A 60 -14.94 50.28 7.53
N ALA A 61 -15.25 49.55 8.62
CA ALA A 61 -14.45 48.38 9.01
C ALA A 61 -14.38 47.32 7.92
N LYS A 62 -15.46 47.16 7.13
CA LYS A 62 -15.49 46.27 5.97
C LYS A 62 -14.39 46.62 4.97
N VAL A 63 -14.27 47.90 4.56
CA VAL A 63 -13.26 48.33 3.59
C VAL A 63 -11.84 48.15 4.14
N LEU A 64 -11.62 48.40 5.44
CA LEU A 64 -10.33 48.16 6.09
C LEU A 64 -9.94 46.68 6.06
N VAL A 65 -10.89 45.80 6.40
CA VAL A 65 -10.70 44.34 6.35
C VAL A 65 -10.42 43.88 4.92
N GLU A 66 -11.15 44.38 3.92
CA GLU A 66 -10.94 44.06 2.51
C GLU A 66 -9.56 44.50 1.99
N GLN A 67 -9.10 45.70 2.37
CA GLN A 67 -7.76 46.16 2.02
C GLN A 67 -6.67 45.29 2.66
N TYR A 68 -6.86 44.87 3.90
CA TYR A 68 -5.93 43.95 4.56
C TYR A 68 -5.92 42.57 3.89
N ILE A 69 -7.10 42.05 3.52
CA ILE A 69 -7.22 40.81 2.77
C ILE A 69 -6.51 40.92 1.41
N SER A 70 -6.66 42.04 0.69
CA SER A 70 -5.94 42.26 -0.56
C SER A 70 -4.42 42.19 -0.36
N ARG A 71 -3.89 42.82 0.71
CA ARG A 71 -2.46 42.74 1.07
C ARG A 71 -2.01 41.29 1.33
N LEU A 72 -2.84 40.48 2.02
CA LEU A 72 -2.58 39.07 2.25
C LEU A 72 -2.57 38.26 0.95
N VAL A 73 -3.46 38.57 0.01
CA VAL A 73 -3.49 37.92 -1.31
C VAL A 73 -2.24 38.27 -2.11
N ASP A 74 -1.82 39.53 -2.10
CA ASP A 74 -0.60 39.99 -2.78
C ASP A 74 0.66 39.35 -2.18
N SER A 75 0.66 39.06 -0.87
CA SER A 75 1.73 38.33 -0.18
C SER A 75 1.58 36.81 -0.24
N GLN A 76 0.65 36.27 -1.05
CA GLN A 76 0.35 34.84 -1.19
C GLN A 76 -0.11 34.12 0.10
N SER A 77 -0.61 34.85 1.09
CA SER A 77 -1.16 34.28 2.32
C SER A 77 -2.66 33.94 2.19
N TYR A 78 -2.96 33.02 1.27
CA TYR A 78 -4.33 32.68 0.89
C TYR A 78 -5.15 32.02 2.01
N MET A 79 -4.55 31.14 2.82
CA MET A 79 -5.26 30.49 3.94
C MET A 79 -5.74 31.51 4.98
N THR A 80 -4.91 32.50 5.32
CA THR A 80 -5.28 33.59 6.23
C THR A 80 -6.38 34.44 5.60
N ALA A 81 -6.20 34.85 4.34
CA ALA A 81 -7.19 35.63 3.60
C ALA A 81 -8.57 34.95 3.58
N VAL A 82 -8.63 33.66 3.22
CA VAL A 82 -9.87 32.87 3.20
C VAL A 82 -10.50 32.77 4.60
N SER A 83 -9.68 32.59 5.65
CA SER A 83 -10.20 32.51 7.02
C SER A 83 -10.83 33.83 7.48
N LEU A 84 -10.26 34.98 7.09
CA LEU A 84 -10.84 36.29 7.37
C LEU A 84 -12.13 36.54 6.56
N LEU A 85 -12.13 36.18 5.28
CA LEU A 85 -13.33 36.29 4.43
C LEU A 85 -14.49 35.47 5.00
N GLU A 86 -14.21 34.23 5.42
CA GLU A 86 -15.19 33.35 6.07
C GLU A 86 -15.69 33.94 7.40
N HIS A 87 -14.77 34.36 8.28
CA HIS A 87 -15.10 34.90 9.60
C HIS A 87 -16.00 36.15 9.51
N PHE A 88 -15.71 37.06 8.58
CA PHE A 88 -16.50 38.28 8.38
C PHE A 88 -17.64 38.13 7.36
N SER A 89 -17.86 36.91 6.85
CA SER A 89 -18.90 36.61 5.86
C SER A 89 -18.83 37.44 4.56
N ILE A 90 -17.62 37.78 4.11
CA ILE A 90 -17.36 38.57 2.90
C ILE A 90 -17.29 37.63 1.69
N ARG A 91 -18.16 37.84 0.69
CA ARG A 91 -18.33 36.93 -0.47
C ARG A 91 -17.91 37.52 -1.82
N GLU A 92 -17.33 38.72 -1.82
CA GLU A 92 -16.96 39.40 -3.06
C GLU A 92 -15.82 38.64 -3.77
N SER A 93 -15.86 38.54 -5.10
CA SER A 93 -14.84 37.89 -5.97
C SER A 93 -14.70 36.35 -5.90
N GLY A 94 -15.79 35.63 -5.62
CA GLY A 94 -15.85 34.15 -5.54
C GLY A 94 -14.98 33.35 -6.51
N GLU A 95 -15.20 33.50 -7.82
CA GLU A 95 -14.54 32.68 -8.85
C GLU A 95 -13.13 33.18 -9.23
N SER A 96 -12.96 34.50 -9.41
CA SER A 96 -11.64 35.06 -9.76
C SER A 96 -10.61 34.83 -8.65
N PHE A 97 -11.04 34.89 -7.38
CA PHE A 97 -10.17 34.58 -6.26
C PHE A 97 -9.84 33.08 -6.18
N LEU A 98 -10.79 32.20 -6.49
CA LEU A 98 -10.56 30.76 -6.59
C LEU A 98 -9.47 30.44 -7.63
N LEU A 99 -9.57 31.02 -8.83
CA LEU A 99 -8.60 30.78 -9.91
C LEU A 99 -7.19 31.22 -9.52
N LYS A 100 -7.03 32.37 -8.85
CA LYS A 100 -5.73 32.83 -8.31
C LYS A 100 -5.12 31.82 -7.32
N MET A 101 -5.93 31.25 -6.42
CA MET A 101 -5.46 30.22 -5.49
C MET A 101 -5.00 28.95 -6.22
N LEU A 102 -5.73 28.54 -7.25
CA LEU A 102 -5.38 27.35 -8.03
C LEU A 102 -4.11 27.54 -8.87
N GLU A 103 -3.89 28.74 -9.43
CA GLU A 103 -2.65 29.13 -10.09
C GLU A 103 -1.45 29.07 -9.15
N SER A 104 -1.62 29.55 -7.91
CA SER A 104 -0.61 29.50 -6.86
C SER A 104 -0.47 28.10 -6.20
N LYS A 105 -1.23 27.10 -6.65
CA LYS A 105 -1.26 25.73 -6.09
C LYS A 105 -1.69 25.65 -4.61
N GLU A 106 -2.43 26.65 -4.14
CA GLU A 106 -2.96 26.73 -2.78
C GLU A 106 -4.29 25.98 -2.65
N TYR A 107 -4.26 24.67 -2.88
CA TYR A 107 -5.44 23.80 -2.97
C TYR A 107 -6.28 23.78 -1.69
N ARG A 108 -5.64 23.80 -0.52
CA ARG A 108 -6.35 23.81 0.77
C ARG A 108 -7.15 25.11 0.98
N ALA A 109 -6.58 26.24 0.58
CA ALA A 109 -7.25 27.53 0.65
C ALA A 109 -8.42 27.59 -0.35
N ALA A 110 -8.20 27.09 -1.57
CA ALA A 110 -9.22 26.98 -2.61
C ALA A 110 -10.42 26.11 -2.16
N GLU A 111 -10.15 24.95 -1.56
CA GLU A 111 -11.20 24.05 -1.03
C GLU A 111 -11.99 24.70 0.12
N LYS A 112 -11.32 25.34 1.07
CA LYS A 112 -11.96 26.07 2.18
C LYS A 112 -12.84 27.21 1.64
N TRP A 113 -12.32 27.99 0.70
CA TRP A 113 -13.06 29.08 0.06
C TRP A 113 -14.29 28.60 -0.70
N ALA A 114 -14.13 27.56 -1.52
CA ALA A 114 -15.24 27.00 -2.27
C ALA A 114 -16.34 26.47 -1.35
N THR A 115 -15.96 25.80 -0.25
CA THR A 115 -16.91 25.30 0.76
C THR A 115 -17.70 26.44 1.39
N PHE A 116 -17.03 27.53 1.78
CA PHE A 116 -17.67 28.72 2.34
C PHE A 116 -18.63 29.41 1.35
N MET A 117 -18.20 29.54 0.09
CA MET A 117 -19.02 30.15 -0.97
C MET A 117 -20.21 29.28 -1.37
N GLY A 118 -20.08 27.96 -1.22
CA GLY A 118 -21.11 26.97 -1.44
C GLY A 118 -21.08 26.34 -2.83
N ARG A 119 -22.18 25.67 -3.16
CA ARG A 119 -22.30 24.73 -4.28
C ARG A 119 -21.79 25.25 -5.64
N PRO A 120 -22.11 26.50 -6.08
CA PRO A 120 -21.65 26.99 -7.38
C PRO A 120 -20.12 27.02 -7.52
N ILE A 121 -19.42 27.54 -6.50
CA ILE A 121 -17.95 27.64 -6.50
C ILE A 121 -17.31 26.26 -6.31
N LEU A 122 -17.92 25.38 -5.51
CA LEU A 122 -17.49 23.97 -5.45
C LEU A 122 -17.55 23.28 -6.81
N CYS A 123 -18.62 23.48 -7.58
CA CYS A 123 -18.73 22.94 -8.94
C CYS A 123 -17.64 23.50 -9.86
N THR A 124 -17.34 24.80 -9.80
CA THR A 124 -16.22 25.40 -10.55
C THR A 124 -14.87 24.79 -10.13
N LEU A 125 -14.63 24.62 -8.83
CA LEU A 125 -13.41 23.99 -8.31
C LEU A 125 -13.23 22.56 -8.83
N VAL A 126 -14.29 21.75 -8.85
CA VAL A 126 -14.24 20.39 -9.39
C VAL A 126 -13.87 20.40 -10.87
N ARG A 127 -14.49 21.27 -11.68
CA ARG A 127 -14.17 21.39 -13.12
C ARG A 127 -12.72 21.81 -13.34
N GLU A 128 -12.23 22.77 -12.56
CA GLU A 128 -10.84 23.22 -12.61
C GLU A 128 -9.84 22.12 -12.23
N TYR A 129 -10.15 21.32 -11.20
CA TYR A 129 -9.33 20.16 -10.86
C TYR A 129 -9.29 19.12 -11.99
N VAL A 130 -10.40 18.86 -12.68
CA VAL A 130 -10.40 17.97 -13.84
C VAL A 130 -9.56 18.54 -14.98
N ASN A 131 -9.74 19.83 -15.33
CA ASN A 131 -8.96 20.51 -16.37
C ASN A 131 -7.44 20.42 -16.10
N ARG A 132 -7.05 20.50 -14.83
CA ARG A 132 -5.65 20.41 -14.36
C ARG A 132 -5.17 18.97 -14.14
N LYS A 133 -5.96 17.96 -14.50
CA LYS A 133 -5.67 16.51 -14.32
C LYS A 133 -5.46 16.10 -12.85
N LEU A 134 -6.07 16.83 -11.91
CA LEU A 134 -6.03 16.60 -10.46
C LEU A 134 -7.22 15.74 -10.00
N GLN A 135 -7.37 14.55 -10.57
CA GLN A 135 -8.55 13.68 -10.37
C GLN A 135 -8.83 13.33 -8.90
N LYS A 136 -7.77 13.15 -8.08
CA LYS A 136 -7.93 12.87 -6.65
C LYS A 136 -8.58 14.05 -5.91
N HIS A 137 -8.13 15.27 -6.18
CA HIS A 137 -8.70 16.47 -5.55
C HIS A 137 -10.15 16.67 -5.96
N ALA A 138 -10.46 16.50 -7.26
CA ALA A 138 -11.84 16.51 -7.76
C ALA A 138 -12.72 15.49 -7.01
N PHE A 139 -12.27 14.23 -6.91
CA PHE A 139 -13.00 13.18 -6.20
C PHE A 139 -13.20 13.50 -4.71
N ASP A 140 -12.17 13.96 -4.01
CA ASP A 140 -12.24 14.27 -2.59
C ASP A 140 -13.25 15.40 -2.32
N VAL A 141 -13.25 16.46 -3.15
CA VAL A 141 -14.24 17.54 -3.06
C VAL A 141 -15.67 17.05 -3.33
N ILE A 142 -15.87 16.26 -4.39
CA ILE A 142 -17.19 15.69 -4.71
C ILE A 142 -17.74 14.87 -3.53
N ARG A 143 -16.90 14.01 -2.95
CA ARG A 143 -17.29 13.13 -1.84
C ARG A 143 -17.59 13.90 -0.56
N GLN A 144 -16.74 14.86 -0.19
CA GLN A 144 -16.89 15.60 1.07
C GLN A 144 -18.09 16.56 1.06
N ASN A 145 -18.51 17.01 -0.12
CA ASN A 145 -19.57 18.02 -0.26
C ASN A 145 -20.85 17.44 -0.89
N ASN A 146 -20.99 16.11 -0.96
CA ASN A 146 -22.17 15.42 -1.51
C ASN A 146 -22.56 15.88 -2.94
N LEU A 147 -21.58 16.03 -3.84
CA LEU A 147 -21.79 16.50 -5.22
C LEU A 147 -21.85 15.36 -6.25
N ARG A 148 -22.25 14.16 -5.83
CA ARG A 148 -22.23 12.96 -6.68
C ARG A 148 -23.21 13.08 -7.86
N GLU A 149 -24.34 13.76 -7.66
CA GLU A 149 -25.38 13.94 -8.69
C GLU A 149 -24.94 14.90 -9.79
N GLU A 150 -24.12 15.90 -9.47
CA GLU A 150 -23.60 16.88 -10.43
C GLU A 150 -22.45 16.33 -11.27
N PHE A 151 -21.69 15.40 -10.69
CA PHE A 151 -20.49 14.84 -11.28
C PHE A 151 -20.44 13.31 -11.19
N PRO A 152 -21.49 12.59 -11.65
CA PRO A 152 -21.56 11.14 -11.53
C PRO A 152 -20.44 10.47 -12.31
N GLU A 153 -20.12 11.00 -13.50
CA GLU A 153 -19.08 10.48 -14.38
C GLU A 153 -17.68 10.59 -13.77
N ILE A 154 -17.32 11.77 -13.23
CA ILE A 154 -16.00 12.00 -12.63
C ILE A 154 -15.81 11.11 -11.40
N TYR A 155 -16.86 10.99 -10.60
CA TYR A 155 -16.85 10.13 -9.41
C TYR A 155 -16.64 8.66 -9.80
N ARG A 156 -17.35 8.17 -10.82
CA ARG A 156 -17.23 6.82 -11.34
C ARG A 156 -15.85 6.55 -11.94
N GLN A 157 -15.40 7.39 -12.88
CA GLN A 157 -14.10 7.24 -13.55
C GLN A 157 -12.92 7.18 -12.58
N TYR A 158 -12.96 7.98 -11.50
CA TYR A 158 -11.92 7.91 -10.48
C TYR A 158 -11.92 6.56 -9.75
N LYS A 159 -13.10 6.04 -9.38
CA LYS A 159 -13.23 4.71 -8.76
C LYS A 159 -12.79 3.60 -9.71
N GLU A 160 -13.24 3.62 -10.96
CA GLU A 160 -12.81 2.67 -12.00
C GLU A 160 -11.29 2.71 -12.21
N SER A 161 -10.67 3.90 -12.29
CA SER A 161 -9.21 4.01 -12.41
C SER A 161 -8.47 3.41 -11.22
N LYS A 162 -9.01 3.56 -10.00
CA LYS A 162 -8.44 2.93 -8.80
C LYS A 162 -8.61 1.42 -8.82
N LEU A 163 -9.76 0.94 -9.28
CA LEU A 163 -10.08 -0.48 -9.40
C LEU A 163 -9.18 -1.16 -10.43
N LYS A 164 -9.06 -0.55 -11.63
CA LYS A 164 -8.17 -1.00 -12.70
C LYS A 164 -6.72 -1.14 -12.22
N LYS A 165 -6.20 -0.15 -11.48
CA LYS A 165 -4.85 -0.20 -10.90
C LYS A 165 -4.65 -1.34 -9.89
N LEU A 166 -5.70 -1.83 -9.24
CA LEU A 166 -5.63 -2.99 -8.34
C LEU A 166 -5.68 -4.29 -9.14
N ALA A 167 -6.59 -4.38 -10.11
CA ALA A 167 -6.70 -5.50 -11.03
C ALA A 167 -5.39 -5.75 -11.80
N GLU A 168 -4.78 -4.70 -12.37
CA GLU A 168 -3.47 -4.77 -13.05
C GLU A 168 -2.33 -5.28 -12.16
N LYS A 169 -2.47 -5.15 -10.84
CA LYS A 169 -1.50 -5.66 -9.85
C LYS A 169 -1.82 -7.06 -9.34
N GLY A 170 -2.94 -7.67 -9.76
CA GLY A 170 -3.45 -8.93 -9.23
C GLY A 170 -4.06 -8.81 -7.84
N CYS A 171 -4.43 -7.61 -7.39
CA CYS A 171 -5.05 -7.37 -6.08
C CYS A 171 -6.58 -7.50 -6.15
N TRP A 172 -7.10 -8.63 -6.65
CA TRP A 172 -8.51 -8.79 -6.99
C TRP A 172 -9.44 -8.71 -5.78
N ASP A 173 -9.18 -9.47 -4.73
CA ASP A 173 -10.03 -9.48 -3.53
C ASP A 173 -9.98 -8.11 -2.79
N VAL A 174 -8.87 -7.38 -2.91
CA VAL A 174 -8.76 -6.00 -2.40
C VAL A 174 -9.55 -5.01 -3.28
N ALA A 175 -9.62 -5.27 -4.58
CA ALA A 175 -10.43 -4.49 -5.51
C ALA A 175 -11.92 -4.70 -5.21
N GLU A 176 -12.33 -5.96 -5.07
CA GLU A 176 -13.68 -6.41 -4.69
C GLU A 176 -14.15 -5.77 -3.37
N ALA A 177 -13.32 -5.84 -2.32
CA ALA A 177 -13.64 -5.24 -1.01
C ALA A 177 -13.85 -3.70 -1.04
N ARG A 178 -13.43 -3.00 -2.11
CA ARG A 178 -13.59 -1.54 -2.26
C ARG A 178 -14.84 -1.13 -3.04
N ILE A 179 -15.60 -2.08 -3.55
CA ILE A 179 -16.77 -1.82 -4.39
C ILE A 179 -17.99 -1.43 -3.54
N TYR A 180 -18.06 -1.83 -2.27
CA TYR A 180 -19.15 -1.50 -1.32
C TYR A 180 -20.55 -1.68 -1.95
N ASP A 181 -20.78 -2.82 -2.60
CA ASP A 181 -22.03 -3.19 -3.29
C ASP A 181 -22.43 -2.31 -4.49
N ASP A 182 -21.52 -1.50 -5.03
CA ASP A 182 -21.74 -0.75 -6.28
C ASP A 182 -21.73 -1.70 -7.49
N ARG A 183 -22.91 -2.10 -7.95
CA ARG A 183 -23.09 -3.08 -9.04
C ARG A 183 -22.32 -2.71 -10.32
N GLN A 184 -22.25 -1.43 -10.69
CA GLN A 184 -21.54 -1.02 -11.91
C GLN A 184 -20.03 -1.23 -11.79
N LEU A 185 -19.46 -0.97 -10.61
CA LEU A 185 -18.03 -1.21 -10.37
C LEU A 185 -17.72 -2.71 -10.28
N LEU A 186 -18.66 -3.51 -9.79
CA LEU A 186 -18.53 -4.96 -9.79
C LEU A 186 -18.53 -5.52 -11.21
N GLU A 187 -19.50 -5.11 -12.03
CA GLU A 187 -19.56 -5.39 -13.46
C GLU A 187 -18.26 -4.99 -14.17
N TYR A 188 -17.71 -3.81 -13.84
CA TYR A 188 -16.40 -3.38 -14.35
C TYR A 188 -15.24 -4.27 -13.86
N LEU A 189 -15.26 -4.75 -12.61
CA LEU A 189 -14.24 -5.68 -12.11
C LEU A 189 -14.28 -7.02 -12.87
N VAL A 190 -15.47 -7.53 -13.16
CA VAL A 190 -15.67 -8.75 -13.97
C VAL A 190 -15.12 -8.54 -15.37
N TYR A 191 -15.43 -7.41 -16.00
CA TYR A 191 -14.87 -7.04 -17.30
C TYR A 191 -13.33 -7.02 -17.29
N LEU A 192 -12.72 -6.43 -16.26
CA LEU A 192 -11.26 -6.40 -16.10
C LEU A 192 -10.66 -7.81 -15.94
N ALA A 193 -11.33 -8.70 -15.19
CA ALA A 193 -10.89 -10.09 -15.02
C ALA A 193 -10.93 -10.84 -16.35
N MET A 194 -12.00 -10.64 -17.12
CA MET A 194 -12.17 -11.20 -18.45
C MET A 194 -11.11 -10.68 -19.44
N GLU A 195 -10.89 -9.37 -19.53
CA GLU A 195 -9.83 -8.79 -20.38
C GLU A 195 -8.43 -9.32 -20.03
N ALA A 196 -8.19 -9.60 -18.74
CA ALA A 196 -6.94 -10.17 -18.27
C ALA A 196 -6.85 -11.70 -18.44
N GLY A 197 -7.90 -12.35 -18.92
CA GLY A 197 -7.95 -13.80 -19.16
C GLY A 197 -8.11 -14.65 -17.90
N TYR A 198 -8.65 -14.10 -16.81
CA TYR A 198 -8.87 -14.81 -15.55
C TYR A 198 -10.32 -15.33 -15.45
N MET A 199 -10.65 -16.33 -16.27
CA MET A 199 -12.02 -16.86 -16.37
C MET A 199 -12.52 -17.47 -15.06
N GLU A 200 -11.64 -18.09 -14.28
CA GLU A 200 -11.99 -18.64 -12.97
C GLU A 200 -12.44 -17.55 -11.99
N LYS A 201 -11.85 -16.35 -12.09
CA LYS A 201 -12.25 -15.19 -11.27
C LYS A 201 -13.53 -14.56 -11.80
N VAL A 202 -13.76 -14.59 -13.11
CA VAL A 202 -15.03 -14.16 -13.74
C VAL A 202 -16.18 -15.01 -13.21
N GLU A 203 -16.07 -16.34 -13.30
CA GLU A 203 -17.06 -17.29 -12.79
C GLU A 203 -17.33 -17.07 -11.29
N GLU A 204 -16.26 -17.01 -10.48
CA GLU A 204 -16.36 -16.77 -9.04
C GLU A 204 -17.13 -15.48 -8.70
N LEU A 205 -16.85 -14.38 -9.39
CA LEU A 205 -17.52 -13.09 -9.14
C LEU A 205 -18.98 -13.13 -9.61
N CYS A 206 -19.24 -13.75 -10.77
CA CYS A 206 -20.59 -13.88 -11.31
C CYS A 206 -21.49 -14.72 -10.40
N GLU A 207 -20.98 -15.85 -9.89
CA GLU A 207 -21.71 -16.71 -8.95
C GLU A 207 -21.93 -16.01 -7.61
N ARG A 208 -20.87 -15.45 -7.01
CA ARG A 208 -20.93 -14.80 -5.68
C ARG A 208 -21.95 -13.68 -5.60
N TYR A 209 -22.13 -12.94 -6.70
CA TYR A 209 -22.99 -11.76 -6.74
C TYR A 209 -24.22 -11.92 -7.66
N SER A 210 -24.49 -13.14 -8.12
CA SER A 210 -25.65 -13.46 -8.98
C SER A 210 -25.78 -12.53 -10.20
N LEU A 211 -24.68 -12.36 -10.94
CA LEU A 211 -24.60 -11.47 -12.12
C LEU A 211 -25.07 -12.17 -13.41
N GLU A 212 -26.27 -12.74 -13.38
CA GLU A 212 -26.85 -13.43 -14.53
C GLU A 212 -27.03 -12.50 -15.73
N GLY A 213 -26.61 -12.95 -16.92
CA GLY A 213 -26.83 -12.24 -18.19
C GLY A 213 -25.89 -11.06 -18.48
N PHE A 214 -24.91 -10.76 -17.62
CA PHE A 214 -23.99 -9.64 -17.80
C PHE A 214 -23.01 -9.81 -18.98
N ILE A 215 -22.63 -11.05 -19.31
CA ILE A 215 -21.68 -11.36 -20.38
C ILE A 215 -22.19 -12.59 -21.15
N ASN A 216 -22.30 -12.51 -22.48
CA ASN A 216 -22.38 -13.70 -23.31
C ASN A 216 -20.98 -14.31 -23.41
N VAL A 217 -20.60 -15.07 -22.37
CA VAL A 217 -19.25 -15.60 -22.17
C VAL A 217 -18.77 -16.36 -23.42
N LYS A 218 -19.69 -17.05 -24.10
CA LYS A 218 -19.43 -17.81 -25.34
C LYS A 218 -19.07 -16.94 -26.55
N GLU A 219 -19.65 -15.75 -26.70
CA GLU A 219 -19.35 -14.86 -27.84
C GLU A 219 -18.01 -14.12 -27.68
N LEU A 220 -17.52 -13.94 -26.44
CA LEU A 220 -16.27 -13.23 -26.18
C LEU A 220 -15.04 -14.15 -26.01
N GLU A 221 -15.24 -15.40 -25.57
CA GLU A 221 -14.19 -16.43 -25.48
C GLU A 221 -13.43 -16.63 -26.80
N GLU A 222 -14.09 -16.44 -27.95
CA GLU A 222 -13.48 -16.59 -29.28
C GLU A 222 -12.53 -15.42 -29.64
N SER A 223 -12.60 -14.29 -28.92
CA SER A 223 -11.90 -13.04 -29.27
C SER A 223 -10.75 -12.66 -28.35
N ILE A 224 -10.64 -13.27 -27.15
CA ILE A 224 -9.67 -12.90 -26.12
C ILE A 224 -8.51 -13.90 -26.14
N PRO A 225 -7.24 -13.44 -26.19
CA PRO A 225 -6.10 -14.34 -26.05
C PRO A 225 -6.14 -15.04 -24.69
N THR A 226 -6.37 -16.35 -24.70
CA THR A 226 -6.28 -17.18 -23.51
C THR A 226 -4.85 -17.13 -22.97
N HIS A 227 -4.67 -16.42 -21.86
CA HIS A 227 -3.39 -16.40 -21.17
C HIS A 227 -3.21 -17.73 -20.46
N ARG A 228 -2.32 -18.57 -20.99
CA ARG A 228 -1.91 -19.81 -20.34
C ARG A 228 -1.04 -19.49 -19.12
N TYR A 229 -1.43 -20.01 -17.97
CA TYR A 229 -0.63 -20.00 -16.74
C TYR A 229 -0.07 -21.39 -16.45
N LEU A 230 1.04 -21.40 -15.70
CA LEU A 230 1.74 -22.61 -15.30
C LEU A 230 0.86 -23.46 -14.38
N GLN A 231 0.78 -24.76 -14.65
CA GLN A 231 0.03 -25.73 -13.88
C GLN A 231 0.95 -26.68 -13.10
N LEU A 232 0.42 -27.32 -12.05
CA LEU A 232 1.20 -28.20 -11.17
C LEU A 232 1.74 -29.46 -11.87
N ASP A 233 0.99 -29.98 -12.84
CA ASP A 233 1.36 -31.13 -13.68
C ASP A 233 2.56 -30.83 -14.57
N GLU A 234 2.65 -29.61 -15.11
CA GLU A 234 3.83 -29.12 -15.86
C GLU A 234 5.10 -29.10 -15.00
N LEU A 235 4.94 -28.94 -13.69
CA LEU A 235 6.02 -29.01 -12.70
C LEU A 235 6.22 -30.41 -12.13
N SER A 236 5.55 -31.44 -12.66
CA SER A 236 5.66 -32.81 -12.13
C SER A 236 5.36 -32.94 -10.63
N ILE A 237 4.56 -32.01 -10.09
CA ILE A 237 4.07 -32.09 -8.71
C ILE A 237 3.02 -33.20 -8.63
N LYS A 238 3.31 -34.20 -7.81
CA LYS A 238 2.47 -35.40 -7.64
C LYS A 238 1.45 -35.23 -6.53
N GLU A 239 1.76 -34.40 -5.54
CA GLU A 239 0.97 -34.32 -4.31
C GLU A 239 1.06 -32.92 -3.69
N VAL A 240 -0.11 -32.38 -3.31
CA VAL A 240 -0.23 -31.18 -2.48
C VAL A 240 -0.87 -31.61 -1.16
N VAL A 241 -0.13 -31.49 -0.07
CA VAL A 241 -0.51 -31.95 1.27
C VAL A 241 -0.88 -30.76 2.14
N TRP A 242 -2.13 -30.70 2.57
CA TRP A 242 -2.56 -29.76 3.60
C TRP A 242 -2.14 -30.29 4.98
N VAL A 243 -1.41 -29.47 5.74
CA VAL A 243 -0.80 -29.86 7.01
C VAL A 243 -1.32 -28.93 8.10
N ASP A 244 -2.23 -29.45 8.91
CA ASP A 244 -2.92 -28.69 9.95
C ASP A 244 -3.05 -29.45 11.27
N GLU A 245 -2.38 -30.60 11.39
CA GLU A 245 -2.34 -31.44 12.59
C GLU A 245 -0.89 -31.79 12.97
N MET A 246 -0.68 -32.19 14.22
CA MET A 246 0.65 -32.52 14.75
C MET A 246 1.32 -33.67 13.98
N ASN A 247 0.59 -34.76 13.72
CA ASN A 247 1.16 -35.94 13.06
C ASN A 247 1.54 -35.64 11.61
N SER A 248 0.66 -34.96 10.87
CA SER A 248 0.95 -34.55 9.48
C SER A 248 2.11 -33.56 9.40
N LEU A 249 2.28 -32.70 10.41
CA LEU A 249 3.45 -31.81 10.51
C LEU A 249 4.75 -32.59 10.76
N LEU A 250 4.72 -33.60 11.62
CA LEU A 250 5.89 -34.45 11.89
C LEU A 250 6.29 -35.23 10.64
N ASP A 251 5.32 -35.84 9.95
CA ASP A 251 5.53 -36.59 8.71
C ASP A 251 6.09 -35.68 7.60
N ALA A 252 5.46 -34.52 7.39
CA ALA A 252 5.95 -33.52 6.44
C ALA A 252 7.38 -33.08 6.76
N THR A 253 7.72 -32.92 8.04
CA THR A 253 9.08 -32.52 8.44
C THR A 253 10.10 -33.60 8.10
N CYS A 254 9.80 -34.88 8.40
CA CYS A 254 10.66 -36.00 8.06
C CYS A 254 10.92 -36.06 6.55
N ASP A 255 9.87 -35.92 5.73
CA ASP A 255 10.00 -35.90 4.28
C ASP A 255 10.84 -34.72 3.76
N ILE A 256 10.65 -33.53 4.32
CA ILE A 256 11.39 -32.31 3.96
C ILE A 256 12.87 -32.41 4.35
N GLU A 257 13.20 -33.04 5.48
CA GLU A 257 14.59 -33.19 5.94
C GLU A 257 15.44 -34.08 5.01
N GLU A 258 14.81 -35.01 4.29
CA GLU A 258 15.45 -35.85 3.27
C GLU A 258 15.68 -35.10 1.94
N CYS A 259 15.02 -33.94 1.75
CA CYS A 259 15.18 -33.11 0.56
C CYS A 259 16.48 -32.30 0.62
N LYS A 260 17.18 -32.21 -0.51
CA LYS A 260 18.39 -31.37 -0.63
C LYS A 260 18.05 -29.89 -0.87
N VAL A 261 16.95 -29.64 -1.57
CA VAL A 261 16.52 -28.32 -2.00
C VAL A 261 15.02 -28.26 -1.83
N VAL A 262 14.51 -27.15 -1.28
CA VAL A 262 13.09 -26.89 -1.16
C VAL A 262 12.77 -25.44 -1.54
N GLY A 263 11.61 -25.21 -2.13
CA GLY A 263 11.02 -23.88 -2.29
C GLY A 263 10.20 -23.50 -1.07
N VAL A 264 10.25 -22.24 -0.66
CA VAL A 264 9.48 -21.71 0.47
C VAL A 264 8.79 -20.41 0.08
N ASP A 265 7.54 -20.28 0.50
CA ASP A 265 6.75 -19.05 0.38
C ASP A 265 5.78 -18.91 1.55
N CYS A 266 5.12 -17.76 1.66
CA CYS A 266 4.15 -17.47 2.73
C CYS A 266 3.00 -16.63 2.22
N GLU A 267 1.81 -16.84 2.79
CA GLU A 267 0.61 -16.07 2.43
C GLU A 267 -0.16 -15.58 3.67
N TRP A 268 -0.75 -14.39 3.55
CA TRP A 268 -1.56 -13.76 4.59
C TRP A 268 -2.67 -12.90 4.03
N LYS A 269 -3.76 -12.77 4.78
CA LYS A 269 -4.86 -11.88 4.42
C LYS A 269 -4.37 -10.44 4.25
N PRO A 270 -4.76 -9.72 3.19
CA PRO A 270 -4.35 -8.34 3.00
C PRO A 270 -5.04 -7.39 4.00
N ASN A 271 -4.39 -6.26 4.28
CA ASN A 271 -5.02 -5.16 5.01
C ASN A 271 -5.89 -4.34 4.06
N TYR A 272 -7.21 -4.43 4.20
CA TYR A 272 -8.15 -3.64 3.41
C TYR A 272 -8.22 -2.18 3.87
N GLU A 273 -7.92 -1.93 5.14
CA GLU A 273 -7.93 -0.61 5.78
C GLU A 273 -6.52 -0.04 5.97
N LYS A 274 -6.38 1.26 5.68
CA LYS A 274 -5.09 1.93 5.79
C LYS A 274 -4.79 2.25 7.26
N GLY A 275 -3.64 1.77 7.75
CA GLY A 275 -3.17 2.03 9.11
C GLY A 275 -3.45 0.89 10.10
N SER A 276 -4.18 -0.14 9.67
CA SER A 276 -4.40 -1.34 10.47
C SER A 276 -3.09 -2.11 10.68
N PRO A 277 -2.94 -2.80 11.82
CA PRO A 277 -1.78 -3.65 12.07
C PRO A 277 -1.66 -4.73 10.98
N PRO A 278 -0.45 -5.21 10.67
CA PRO A 278 -0.28 -6.27 9.69
C PRO A 278 -0.96 -7.56 10.16
N ASN A 279 -1.73 -8.21 9.27
CA ASN A 279 -2.30 -9.53 9.55
C ASN A 279 -1.21 -10.58 9.72
N LYS A 280 -1.52 -11.65 10.45
CA LYS A 280 -0.57 -12.75 10.67
C LYS A 280 -0.36 -13.57 9.40
N VAL A 281 0.82 -14.18 9.25
CA VAL A 281 1.04 -15.21 8.23
C VAL A 281 0.05 -16.35 8.43
N SER A 282 -0.78 -16.61 7.44
CA SER A 282 -1.86 -17.59 7.53
C SER A 282 -1.39 -18.99 7.17
N ILE A 283 -0.57 -19.11 6.12
CA ILE A 283 -0.01 -20.37 5.66
C ILE A 283 1.46 -20.19 5.25
N MET A 284 2.22 -21.30 5.30
CA MET A 284 3.57 -21.39 4.76
C MET A 284 3.66 -22.60 3.83
N GLN A 285 4.19 -22.40 2.64
CA GLN A 285 4.35 -23.46 1.65
C GLN A 285 5.80 -23.94 1.63
N ILE A 286 5.99 -25.25 1.56
CA ILE A 286 7.31 -25.87 1.41
C ILE A 286 7.23 -26.91 0.29
N ALA A 287 7.93 -26.66 -0.81
CA ALA A 287 7.90 -27.49 -2.00
C ALA A 287 9.20 -28.28 -2.17
N SER A 288 9.11 -29.58 -2.40
CA SER A 288 10.20 -30.41 -2.90
C SER A 288 10.19 -30.46 -4.44
N ASP A 289 10.94 -31.38 -5.04
CA ASP A 289 10.92 -31.58 -6.50
C ASP A 289 9.58 -32.16 -7.01
N ASN A 290 8.73 -32.75 -6.14
CA ASN A 290 7.48 -33.39 -6.57
C ASN A 290 6.32 -33.37 -5.56
N LYS A 291 6.51 -32.80 -4.37
CA LYS A 291 5.47 -32.64 -3.35
C LYS A 291 5.45 -31.21 -2.83
N VAL A 292 4.28 -30.72 -2.44
CA VAL A 292 4.16 -29.44 -1.75
C VAL A 292 3.38 -29.61 -0.45
N TYR A 293 3.94 -29.13 0.64
CA TYR A 293 3.29 -29.08 1.95
C TYR A 293 2.80 -27.67 2.19
N ILE A 294 1.51 -27.51 2.50
CA ILE A 294 0.90 -26.24 2.87
C ILE A 294 0.55 -26.31 4.35
N LEU A 295 1.35 -25.61 5.16
CA LEU A 295 1.25 -25.58 6.61
C LEU A 295 0.20 -24.55 7.04
N ASP A 296 -0.85 -24.97 7.76
CA ASP A 296 -1.80 -24.05 8.40
C ASP A 296 -1.18 -23.45 9.68
N LEU A 297 -0.44 -22.36 9.54
CA LEU A 297 0.26 -21.75 10.66
C LEU A 297 -0.70 -21.22 11.74
N ILE A 298 -1.94 -20.84 11.37
CA ILE A 298 -2.92 -20.36 12.35
C ILE A 298 -3.33 -21.50 13.28
N LYS A 299 -3.74 -22.64 12.70
CA LYS A 299 -4.17 -23.81 13.47
C LYS A 299 -3.01 -24.46 14.21
N LEU A 300 -1.89 -24.72 13.54
CA LEU A 300 -0.71 -25.35 14.15
C LEU A 300 -0.12 -24.54 15.31
N TYR A 301 -0.10 -23.21 15.20
CA TYR A 301 0.35 -22.35 16.30
C TYR A 301 -0.64 -22.35 17.47
N GLY A 302 -1.95 -22.38 17.19
CA GLY A 302 -2.99 -22.46 18.22
C GLY A 302 -2.97 -23.78 18.98
N ASP A 303 -2.78 -24.89 18.28
CA ASP A 303 -2.92 -26.23 18.83
C ASP A 303 -1.62 -26.77 19.43
N SER A 304 -0.46 -26.51 18.79
CA SER A 304 0.81 -27.14 19.14
C SER A 304 2.04 -26.28 18.81
N PRO A 305 2.17 -25.09 19.44
CA PRO A 305 3.21 -24.13 19.09
C PRO A 305 4.64 -24.65 19.29
N ASN A 306 4.88 -25.49 20.31
CA ASN A 306 6.21 -26.07 20.55
C ASN A 306 6.59 -27.06 19.45
N VAL A 307 5.65 -27.91 19.01
CA VAL A 307 5.92 -28.86 17.91
C VAL A 307 6.13 -28.11 16.60
N LEU A 308 5.35 -27.06 16.35
CA LEU A 308 5.56 -26.15 15.22
C LEU A 308 6.96 -25.52 15.26
N ASP A 309 7.41 -25.02 16.43
CA ASP A 309 8.73 -24.43 16.60
C ASP A 309 9.84 -25.45 16.33
N ASP A 310 9.73 -26.64 16.89
CA ASP A 310 10.73 -27.71 16.73
C ASP A 310 10.83 -28.19 15.27
N CYS A 311 9.69 -28.43 14.62
CA CYS A 311 9.64 -28.86 13.22
C CYS A 311 10.20 -27.80 12.27
N LEU A 312 9.77 -26.55 12.39
CA LEU A 312 10.28 -25.48 11.54
C LEU A 312 11.74 -25.13 11.87
N THR A 313 12.18 -25.31 13.11
CA THR A 313 13.60 -25.20 13.49
C THR A 313 14.44 -26.24 12.75
N ARG A 314 14.00 -27.51 12.72
CA ARG A 314 14.68 -28.58 11.97
C ARG A 314 14.83 -28.24 10.49
N ILE A 315 13.83 -27.59 9.88
CA ILE A 315 13.87 -27.23 8.46
C ILE A 315 14.69 -25.94 8.22
N LEU A 316 14.30 -24.84 8.87
CA LEU A 316 14.85 -23.50 8.62
C LEU A 316 16.29 -23.36 9.08
N HIS A 317 16.68 -23.99 10.20
CA HIS A 317 18.04 -23.92 10.71
C HIS A 317 18.96 -24.98 10.11
N SER A 318 18.43 -25.96 9.37
CA SER A 318 19.26 -27.03 8.80
C SER A 318 20.21 -26.51 7.72
N PRO A 319 21.53 -26.76 7.84
CA PRO A 319 22.50 -26.47 6.79
C PRO A 319 22.50 -27.54 5.68
N ARG A 320 21.68 -28.60 5.79
CA ARG A 320 21.61 -29.69 4.82
C ARG A 320 20.60 -29.41 3.70
N VAL A 321 19.57 -28.63 4.01
CA VAL A 321 18.49 -28.27 3.09
C VAL A 321 18.72 -26.86 2.59
N LEU A 322 18.85 -26.70 1.27
CA LEU A 322 18.86 -25.38 0.61
C LEU A 322 17.41 -24.89 0.46
N LYS A 323 17.10 -23.73 1.01
CA LYS A 323 15.79 -23.09 0.92
C LYS A 323 15.83 -22.07 -0.19
N LEU A 324 14.90 -22.14 -1.13
CA LEU A 324 14.74 -21.19 -2.21
C LEU A 324 13.53 -20.33 -1.88
N GLY A 325 13.72 -19.02 -1.86
CA GLY A 325 12.62 -18.07 -1.67
C GLY A 325 12.68 -16.95 -2.71
N TYR A 326 11.65 -16.13 -2.80
CA TYR A 326 11.65 -14.95 -3.68
C TYR A 326 11.30 -13.71 -2.87
N ASN A 327 12.29 -12.86 -2.59
CA ASN A 327 12.15 -11.77 -1.62
C ASN A 327 11.76 -12.26 -0.20
N PHE A 328 12.23 -13.46 0.16
CA PHE A 328 11.80 -14.18 1.37
C PHE A 328 12.17 -13.47 2.69
N GLN A 329 13.07 -12.49 2.63
CA GLN A 329 13.36 -11.63 3.78
C GLN A 329 12.11 -10.88 4.28
N CYS A 330 11.18 -10.53 3.38
CA CYS A 330 9.91 -9.94 3.75
C CYS A 330 9.04 -10.93 4.53
N ASP A 331 8.98 -12.17 4.08
CA ASP A 331 8.21 -13.25 4.71
C ASP A 331 8.75 -13.60 6.09
N VAL A 332 10.07 -13.73 6.25
CA VAL A 332 10.70 -13.97 7.56
C VAL A 332 10.37 -12.86 8.56
N LYS A 333 10.38 -11.59 8.12
CA LYS A 333 9.96 -10.47 9.00
C LYS A 333 8.49 -10.59 9.38
N GLN A 334 7.62 -10.96 8.45
CA GLN A 334 6.19 -11.12 8.71
C GLN A 334 5.92 -12.31 9.64
N LEU A 335 6.64 -13.43 9.46
CA LEU A 335 6.61 -14.60 10.35
C LEU A 335 7.05 -14.24 11.78
N ALA A 336 8.17 -13.53 11.92
CA ALA A 336 8.67 -13.07 13.22
C ALA A 336 7.71 -12.09 13.92
N LEU A 337 7.02 -11.23 13.16
CA LEU A 337 5.97 -10.37 13.70
C LEU A 337 4.71 -11.15 14.11
N SER A 338 4.34 -12.16 13.33
CA SER A 338 3.14 -12.97 13.54
C SER A 338 3.27 -13.92 14.73
N TYR A 339 4.46 -14.50 14.90
CA TYR A 339 4.76 -15.63 15.77
C TYR A 339 6.06 -15.41 16.56
N GLY A 340 6.31 -14.19 17.06
CA GLY A 340 7.60 -13.82 17.68
C GLY A 340 8.03 -14.62 18.93
N GLN A 341 7.15 -15.48 19.44
CA GLN A 341 7.45 -16.45 20.50
C GLN A 341 8.25 -17.65 19.98
N LEU A 342 8.05 -18.03 18.72
CA LEU A 342 8.74 -19.13 18.07
C LEU A 342 10.18 -18.76 17.74
N GLN A 343 11.13 -19.65 18.03
CA GLN A 343 12.54 -19.44 17.74
C GLN A 343 12.90 -19.77 16.29
N CYS A 344 12.13 -20.64 15.64
CA CYS A 344 12.36 -21.10 14.26
C CYS A 344 12.41 -19.98 13.22
N PHE A 345 11.79 -18.83 13.50
CA PHE A 345 11.78 -17.68 12.59
C PHE A 345 12.85 -16.62 12.89
N LYS A 346 13.65 -16.80 13.96
CA LYS A 346 14.73 -15.88 14.32
C LYS A 346 16.05 -16.22 13.65
N HIS A 347 16.17 -17.44 13.17
CA HIS A 347 17.35 -17.93 12.48
C HIS A 347 16.97 -18.68 11.21
N TYR A 348 17.83 -18.63 10.21
CA TYR A 348 17.80 -19.53 9.08
C TYR A 348 19.22 -19.75 8.56
N ASP A 349 19.46 -20.92 8.00
CA ASP A 349 20.69 -21.26 7.30
C ASP A 349 20.39 -21.63 5.85
N MET A 350 21.38 -21.61 4.96
CA MET A 350 21.24 -22.11 3.58
C MET A 350 20.01 -21.56 2.82
N LEU A 351 19.72 -20.26 2.91
CA LEU A 351 18.66 -19.61 2.15
C LEU A 351 19.23 -18.95 0.90
N LEU A 352 18.70 -19.27 -0.28
CA LEU A 352 18.97 -18.59 -1.53
C LEU A 352 17.74 -17.79 -1.96
N ASP A 353 17.85 -16.47 -1.92
CA ASP A 353 16.81 -15.60 -2.44
C ASP A 353 16.97 -15.46 -3.97
N ILE A 354 16.07 -16.09 -4.71
CA ILE A 354 16.05 -16.14 -6.17
C ILE A 354 15.94 -14.72 -6.76
N GLN A 355 15.28 -13.78 -6.08
CA GLN A 355 15.19 -12.40 -6.56
C GLN A 355 16.58 -11.75 -6.62
N ASN A 356 17.45 -12.02 -5.65
CA ASN A 356 18.80 -11.44 -5.61
C ASN A 356 19.72 -12.00 -6.69
N VAL A 357 19.47 -13.24 -7.13
CA VAL A 357 20.22 -13.91 -8.20
C VAL A 357 19.88 -13.32 -9.57
N PHE A 358 18.58 -13.24 -9.90
CA PHE A 358 18.14 -12.85 -11.25
C PHE A 358 17.87 -11.35 -11.42
N LYS A 359 17.58 -10.65 -10.31
CA LYS A 359 17.25 -9.21 -10.28
C LYS A 359 16.20 -8.83 -11.33
N GLU A 360 15.20 -9.68 -11.52
CA GLU A 360 14.20 -9.53 -12.57
C GLU A 360 13.45 -8.19 -12.41
N PRO A 361 13.60 -7.22 -13.35
CA PRO A 361 13.09 -5.87 -13.16
C PRO A 361 11.56 -5.78 -13.26
N ARG A 362 10.88 -6.76 -13.89
CA ARG A 362 9.44 -6.68 -14.15
C ARG A 362 8.71 -7.99 -13.86
N GLY A 363 7.51 -7.88 -13.29
CA GLY A 363 6.57 -8.99 -13.20
C GLY A 363 6.72 -9.91 -11.97
N GLY A 364 7.76 -9.75 -11.14
CA GLY A 364 7.98 -10.55 -9.94
C GLY A 364 8.32 -12.01 -10.25
N LEU A 365 7.99 -12.93 -9.34
CA LEU A 365 8.22 -14.36 -9.53
C LEU A 365 7.54 -14.90 -10.80
N SER A 366 6.29 -14.50 -11.07
CA SER A 366 5.57 -14.84 -12.31
C SER A 366 6.30 -14.35 -13.58
N GLY A 367 6.88 -13.14 -13.55
CA GLY A 367 7.68 -12.62 -14.67
C GLY A 367 8.97 -13.41 -14.88
N LEU A 368 9.63 -13.79 -13.78
CA LEU A 368 10.81 -14.64 -13.82
C LEU A 368 10.49 -16.05 -14.33
N ALA A 369 9.39 -16.65 -13.87
CA ALA A 369 8.90 -17.94 -14.35
C ALA A 369 8.63 -17.88 -15.86
N LYS A 370 7.96 -16.84 -16.35
CA LYS A 370 7.74 -16.67 -17.79
C LYS A 370 9.05 -16.58 -18.58
N LYS A 371 10.04 -15.88 -18.04
CA LYS A 371 11.35 -15.72 -18.69
C LYS A 371 12.18 -16.99 -18.73
N ILE A 372 12.11 -17.83 -17.69
CA ILE A 372 12.94 -19.02 -17.54
C ILE A 372 12.22 -20.28 -18.04
N LEU A 373 10.96 -20.46 -17.68
CA LEU A 373 10.14 -21.64 -17.96
C LEU A 373 9.17 -21.41 -19.13
N GLY A 374 9.13 -20.22 -19.72
CA GLY A 374 8.24 -19.87 -20.85
C GLY A 374 6.82 -19.46 -20.44
N THR A 375 6.37 -19.84 -19.24
CA THR A 375 5.00 -19.60 -18.75
C THR A 375 5.01 -18.90 -17.39
N GLY A 376 4.12 -17.94 -17.20
CA GLY A 376 3.98 -17.19 -15.94
C GLY A 376 3.02 -17.85 -14.95
N LEU A 377 3.05 -17.39 -13.71
CA LEU A 377 2.10 -17.79 -12.66
C LEU A 377 0.83 -16.95 -12.73
N ASN A 378 -0.31 -17.57 -12.43
CA ASN A 378 -1.59 -16.89 -12.23
C ASN A 378 -1.49 -16.01 -10.97
N LYS A 379 -1.98 -14.76 -11.02
CA LYS A 379 -1.88 -13.78 -9.92
C LYS A 379 -3.19 -13.56 -9.18
N THR A 380 -4.25 -14.32 -9.47
CA THR A 380 -5.59 -14.05 -8.94
C THR A 380 -5.72 -14.19 -7.43
N ARG A 381 -4.86 -15.01 -6.79
CA ARG A 381 -4.94 -15.28 -5.34
C ARG A 381 -3.90 -14.56 -4.49
N ARG A 382 -2.99 -13.78 -5.06
CA ARG A 382 -1.88 -13.10 -4.35
C ARG A 382 -2.31 -12.26 -3.13
N ASN A 383 -3.53 -11.73 -3.13
CA ASN A 383 -4.07 -10.97 -1.99
C ASN A 383 -5.42 -11.52 -1.56
N SER A 384 -5.59 -12.85 -1.60
CA SER A 384 -6.84 -13.47 -1.19
C SER A 384 -6.99 -13.46 0.34
N ASN A 385 -8.20 -13.76 0.82
CA ASN A 385 -8.42 -13.98 2.24
C ASN A 385 -7.83 -15.34 2.67
N TRP A 386 -6.51 -15.36 2.93
CA TRP A 386 -5.78 -16.58 3.34
C TRP A 386 -6.09 -17.08 4.75
N GLU A 387 -6.87 -16.33 5.53
CA GLU A 387 -7.43 -16.79 6.82
C GLU A 387 -8.70 -17.63 6.64
N GLN A 388 -9.31 -17.64 5.44
CA GLN A 388 -10.51 -18.43 5.18
C GLN A 388 -10.23 -19.93 5.40
N ARG A 389 -11.18 -20.64 6.03
CA ARG A 389 -11.17 -22.10 6.13
C ARG A 389 -12.54 -22.68 5.75
N PRO A 390 -12.60 -23.74 4.92
CA PRO A 390 -11.46 -24.30 4.16
C PRO A 390 -10.95 -23.32 3.09
N LEU A 391 -9.67 -23.47 2.71
CA LEU A 391 -9.15 -22.80 1.52
C LEU A 391 -9.79 -23.40 0.27
N THR A 392 -9.99 -22.57 -0.76
CA THR A 392 -10.51 -23.05 -2.05
C THR A 392 -9.42 -23.81 -2.82
N GLN A 393 -9.85 -24.65 -3.77
CA GLN A 393 -8.92 -25.38 -4.63
C GLN A 393 -7.94 -24.44 -5.37
N PHE A 394 -8.43 -23.31 -5.90
CA PHE A 394 -7.59 -22.31 -6.54
C PHE A 394 -6.59 -21.64 -5.59
N GLN A 395 -6.92 -21.47 -4.31
CA GLN A 395 -5.98 -20.97 -3.31
C GLN A 395 -4.87 -22.00 -3.03
N LEU A 396 -5.23 -23.28 -2.90
CA LEU A 396 -4.27 -24.36 -2.69
C LEU A 396 -3.30 -24.50 -3.88
N GLU A 397 -3.82 -24.48 -5.11
CA GLU A 397 -3.01 -24.55 -6.34
C GLU A 397 -2.08 -23.36 -6.49
N TYR A 398 -2.58 -22.14 -6.27
CA TYR A 398 -1.77 -20.93 -6.28
C TYR A 398 -0.62 -21.03 -5.28
N ALA A 399 -0.94 -21.35 -4.03
CA ALA A 399 0.03 -21.48 -2.94
C ALA A 399 1.09 -22.53 -3.27
N ALA A 400 0.65 -23.67 -3.82
CA ALA A 400 1.56 -24.75 -4.18
C ALA A 400 2.53 -24.34 -5.31
N LEU A 401 2.03 -23.65 -6.34
CA LEU A 401 2.82 -23.18 -7.47
C LEU A 401 3.89 -22.16 -7.08
N ASP A 402 3.56 -21.21 -6.18
CA ASP A 402 4.49 -20.13 -5.78
C ASP A 402 5.74 -20.69 -5.06
N ALA A 403 5.61 -21.78 -4.31
CA ALA A 403 6.77 -22.49 -3.74
C ALA A 403 7.44 -23.45 -4.76
N ALA A 404 6.66 -24.23 -5.51
CA ALA A 404 7.19 -25.24 -6.43
C ALA A 404 8.03 -24.61 -7.55
N VAL A 405 7.56 -23.51 -8.13
CA VAL A 405 8.24 -22.86 -9.27
C VAL A 405 9.69 -22.45 -8.94
N LEU A 406 9.99 -22.16 -7.67
CA LEU A 406 11.34 -21.80 -7.21
C LEU A 406 12.32 -22.94 -7.42
N VAL A 407 11.90 -24.16 -7.09
CA VAL A 407 12.70 -25.38 -7.29
C VAL A 407 12.96 -25.58 -8.79
N HIS A 408 11.94 -25.45 -9.62
CA HIS A 408 12.07 -25.63 -11.07
C HIS A 408 12.95 -24.57 -11.73
N ILE A 409 12.80 -23.30 -11.36
CA ILE A 409 13.70 -22.22 -11.82
C ILE A 409 15.15 -22.56 -11.46
N PHE A 410 15.40 -22.97 -10.21
CA PHE A 410 16.75 -23.33 -9.76
C PHE A 410 17.34 -24.52 -10.53
N ARG A 411 16.54 -25.58 -10.73
CA ARG A 411 16.95 -26.78 -11.48
C ARG A 411 17.24 -26.48 -12.95
N HIS A 412 16.35 -25.72 -13.59
CA HIS A 412 16.52 -25.31 -14.99
C HIS A 412 17.84 -24.57 -15.16
N VAL A 413 18.09 -23.55 -14.34
CA VAL A 413 19.32 -22.74 -14.42
C VAL A 413 20.57 -23.57 -14.10
N ARG A 414 20.50 -24.48 -13.13
CA ARG A 414 21.61 -25.37 -12.84
C ARG A 414 21.91 -26.32 -14.01
N GLY A 415 20.90 -26.82 -14.70
CA GLY A 415 21.03 -27.66 -15.89
C GLY A 415 21.90 -27.01 -16.96
N TYR A 416 21.66 -25.73 -17.24
CA TYR A 416 22.48 -24.94 -18.20
C TYR A 416 23.92 -24.65 -17.73
N THR A 417 24.18 -24.70 -16.42
CA THR A 417 25.52 -24.42 -15.87
C THR A 417 26.44 -25.65 -15.82
N GLN A 418 25.94 -26.84 -16.19
CA GLN A 418 26.78 -28.00 -16.43
C GLN A 418 27.41 -27.91 -17.84
N PRO A 419 28.67 -28.33 -18.04
CA PRO A 419 29.37 -28.13 -19.30
C PRO A 419 28.85 -29.08 -20.38
N THR A 420 27.72 -28.75 -21.01
CA THR A 420 27.43 -29.20 -22.37
C THR A 420 28.29 -28.35 -23.29
N GLY A 421 29.14 -28.98 -24.09
CA GLY A 421 30.24 -28.36 -24.85
C GLY A 421 29.85 -27.43 -25.99
N ASP A 422 28.78 -26.65 -25.86
CA ASP A 422 28.38 -25.65 -26.86
C ASP A 422 28.50 -24.22 -26.32
N GLN A 423 29.13 -23.40 -27.16
CA GLN A 423 29.39 -22.00 -26.96
C GLN A 423 28.10 -21.21 -27.14
N ASP A 424 27.36 -20.96 -26.07
CA ASP A 424 26.42 -19.85 -26.06
C ASP A 424 26.61 -18.98 -24.82
N GLY A 425 26.61 -17.66 -25.03
CA GLY A 425 27.19 -16.61 -24.18
C GLY A 425 26.52 -16.35 -22.82
N HIS A 426 25.95 -17.36 -22.17
CA HIS A 426 25.37 -17.21 -20.85
C HIS A 426 26.47 -17.17 -19.78
N SER A 427 26.72 -15.96 -19.28
CA SER A 427 27.59 -15.71 -18.13
C SER A 427 27.24 -16.66 -16.98
N LYS A 428 28.25 -17.41 -16.51
CA LYS A 428 28.14 -18.38 -15.42
C LYS A 428 27.49 -17.72 -14.19
N ILE A 429 26.23 -18.04 -13.92
CA ILE A 429 25.47 -17.43 -12.81
C ILE A 429 26.06 -17.89 -11.47
N GLU A 430 26.68 -16.97 -10.73
CA GLU A 430 27.31 -17.26 -9.43
C GLU A 430 26.27 -17.19 -8.29
N TRP A 431 25.40 -18.19 -8.20
CA TRP A 431 24.35 -18.25 -7.16
C TRP A 431 24.91 -18.56 -5.76
N LYS A 432 26.05 -19.23 -5.65
CA LYS A 432 26.65 -19.63 -4.35
C LYS A 432 26.99 -18.44 -3.44
N SER A 433 27.32 -17.28 -4.00
CA SER A 433 27.61 -16.06 -3.25
C SER A 433 26.36 -15.36 -2.67
N HIS A 434 25.17 -15.79 -3.10
CA HIS A 434 23.89 -15.24 -2.69
C HIS A 434 23.19 -16.08 -1.60
N ILE A 435 23.84 -17.16 -1.14
CA ILE A 435 23.33 -17.98 -0.04
C ILE A 435 23.59 -17.26 1.28
N ALA A 436 22.53 -17.05 2.04
CA ALA A 436 22.53 -16.33 3.30
C ALA A 436 22.25 -17.27 4.49
N SER A 437 22.85 -16.90 5.61
CA SER A 437 22.49 -17.40 6.95
C SER A 437 22.29 -16.18 7.85
N HIS A 438 21.22 -16.13 8.63
CA HIS A 438 20.88 -14.98 9.48
C HIS A 438 20.64 -15.42 10.91
N ILE A 439 21.21 -14.70 11.89
CA ILE A 439 20.93 -14.89 13.33
C ILE A 439 20.43 -13.55 13.87
N ASP A 440 19.24 -13.52 14.44
CA ASP A 440 18.73 -12.32 15.12
C ASP A 440 19.41 -12.16 16.49
N ASN A 441 20.44 -11.31 16.58
CA ASN A 441 21.13 -10.99 17.83
C ASN A 441 20.30 -9.98 18.64
N SER A 442 19.23 -10.47 19.28
CA SER A 442 18.44 -9.70 20.24
C SER A 442 19.18 -9.54 21.57
N ASN A 443 20.30 -8.80 21.55
CA ASN A 443 20.98 -8.33 22.76
C ASN A 443 21.68 -6.97 22.55
N SER A 444 21.04 -6.04 21.83
CA SER A 444 21.45 -4.64 21.83
C SER A 444 20.41 -3.78 22.54
N LYS A 445 20.82 -3.24 23.68
CA LYS A 445 20.06 -2.35 24.55
C LYS A 445 19.61 -1.09 23.80
N ILE A 446 18.41 -0.65 24.17
CA ILE A 446 17.84 0.67 23.91
C ILE A 446 18.90 1.75 24.11
N SER A 447 19.29 2.45 23.03
CA SER A 447 19.99 3.73 23.13
C SER A 447 19.31 4.78 22.27
N LYS A 448 18.59 5.68 22.94
CA LYS A 448 18.14 6.97 22.41
C LYS A 448 19.35 7.75 21.88
N LYS A 449 19.34 8.13 20.59
CA LYS A 449 19.64 9.50 20.14
C LYS A 449 19.45 9.66 18.62
N LYS A 450 18.52 10.54 18.25
CA LYS A 450 18.55 11.31 17.00
C LYS A 450 19.83 12.16 17.00
N LEU A 451 20.59 12.17 15.90
CA LEU A 451 21.00 13.36 15.14
C LEU A 451 22.01 12.99 14.04
N LYS A 452 21.63 13.30 12.79
CA LYS A 452 22.45 13.60 11.60
C LYS A 452 23.58 12.62 11.23
N GLY A 453 23.30 11.74 10.27
CA GLY A 453 24.30 10.94 9.57
C GLY A 453 24.44 11.36 8.10
N GLY A 454 25.60 11.93 7.75
CA GLY A 454 26.32 11.44 6.57
C GLY A 454 26.95 10.10 6.92
N MET A 455 26.80 9.08 6.07
CA MET A 455 27.24 7.72 6.36
C MET A 455 28.75 7.55 6.16
N PRO A 456 29.47 6.88 7.09
CA PRO A 456 30.62 6.06 6.75
C PRO A 456 30.22 4.59 6.51
N ARG A 457 30.91 3.95 5.57
CA ARG A 457 30.76 2.52 5.20
C ARG A 457 31.13 1.58 6.36
N PRO A 458 30.43 0.43 6.57
CA PRO A 458 30.82 -0.54 7.57
C PRO A 458 32.02 -1.40 7.13
N LYS A 459 32.95 -1.64 8.06
CA LYS A 459 34.08 -2.58 7.93
C LYS A 459 33.61 -4.02 8.09
N LEU A 460 34.00 -4.90 7.17
CA LEU A 460 33.82 -6.36 7.26
C LEU A 460 34.61 -6.93 8.45
N ILE A 461 33.91 -7.68 9.32
CA ILE A 461 34.53 -8.61 10.27
C ILE A 461 34.64 -9.97 9.57
N LYS A 462 35.86 -10.46 9.36
CA LYS A 462 36.14 -11.81 8.82
C LYS A 462 35.91 -12.85 9.92
N LEU A 463 34.91 -13.72 9.77
CA LEU A 463 34.73 -14.91 10.60
C LEU A 463 34.86 -16.20 9.78
N HIS A 464 35.67 -17.13 10.29
CA HIS A 464 36.05 -18.43 9.72
C HIS A 464 34.86 -19.44 9.67
N LYS A 465 33.88 -19.21 8.78
CA LYS A 465 32.83 -20.22 8.45
C LYS A 465 32.87 -20.73 6.99
N ALA A 466 33.79 -20.23 6.17
CA ALA A 466 33.79 -20.47 4.72
C ALA A 466 34.18 -21.90 4.27
N SER A 467 34.85 -22.71 5.09
CA SER A 467 35.33 -24.04 4.64
C SER A 467 34.25 -25.12 4.66
N ARG A 468 33.33 -25.10 5.63
CA ARG A 468 32.21 -26.07 5.69
C ARG A 468 31.15 -25.81 4.63
N LEU A 469 30.81 -24.55 4.34
CA LEU A 469 29.85 -24.21 3.28
C LEU A 469 30.35 -24.65 1.89
N ARG A 470 31.64 -24.48 1.58
CA ARG A 470 32.21 -24.89 0.27
C ARG A 470 32.14 -26.41 0.03
N SER A 471 32.31 -27.22 1.07
CA SER A 471 32.24 -28.68 0.96
C SER A 471 30.81 -29.20 0.71
N LEU A 472 29.79 -28.55 1.29
CA LEU A 472 28.39 -28.91 1.08
C LEU A 472 27.88 -28.43 -0.28
N LEU A 473 28.29 -27.23 -0.73
CA LEU A 473 27.92 -26.66 -2.03
C LEU A 473 28.51 -27.40 -3.24
N ASN A 474 29.45 -28.33 -3.03
CA ASN A 474 29.97 -29.19 -4.09
C ASN A 474 29.27 -30.56 -4.13
N LYS A 475 28.43 -30.89 -3.15
CA LYS A 475 27.63 -32.14 -3.07
C LYS A 475 26.14 -31.92 -3.30
N LEU A 476 25.66 -30.67 -3.18
CA LEU A 476 24.37 -30.20 -3.66
C LEU A 476 24.44 -29.98 -5.16
#